data_AF-A0A3E3I1V0-F1
#
_entry.id   AF-A0A3E3I1V0-F1
#
_cell.length_a   1.000
_cell.length_b   1.000
_cell.length_c   1.000
_cell.angle_alpha   90.00
_cell.angle_beta   90.00
_cell.angle_gamma   90.00
#
_symmetry.space_group_name_H-M   'P 1'
#
loop_
_entity.id
_entity.type
_entity.pdbx_description
1 polymer ?
#
loop_
_entity_poly.entity_id
_entity_poly.type
_entity_poly.pdbx_seq_one_letter_code
_entity_poly.pdbx_strand_id
1 'polypeptide(L)'
;MIKTGKTGLLAAALLAAALLAGCGKNAELDKFHTEMENFTQQANETFDVLNNIDPESDTAMEDMLTALDDLAAEFNTLAEIEVPRQFSAIENLADEAGDNMSQAASLYREAYGGEEYNENVAAAAAEYYNRAIKRINYISEILQGEMPTDDSIVITTENDAPGFKEDAGEGGTQTGDTGAEGGEDGTPAAE
;
A
#
# COMPACT_ATOMS: atom_id res chain seq x y z
N MET A 1 -41.75 22.41 -35.31
CA MET A 1 -41.34 20.98 -35.42
C MET A 1 -40.82 20.55 -34.06
N ILE A 2 -41.62 19.79 -33.32
CA ILE A 2 -41.26 19.23 -32.01
C ILE A 2 -40.66 17.86 -32.29
N LYS A 3 -39.40 17.63 -31.92
CA LYS A 3 -38.74 16.33 -32.06
C LYS A 3 -38.70 15.66 -30.70
N THR A 4 -39.52 14.64 -30.57
CA THR A 4 -39.72 13.77 -29.40
C THR A 4 -38.65 12.67 -29.33
N GLY A 5 -38.31 12.27 -28.10
CA GLY A 5 -37.73 10.95 -27.77
C GLY A 5 -36.21 10.94 -27.62
N LYS A 6 -35.60 10.27 -26.65
CA LYS A 6 -36.05 9.16 -25.80
C LYS A 6 -35.28 9.22 -24.47
N THR A 7 -36.00 9.23 -23.36
CA THR A 7 -35.49 8.86 -22.04
C THR A 7 -35.07 7.39 -22.07
N GLY A 8 -33.77 7.14 -22.04
CA GLY A 8 -33.19 5.81 -21.84
C GLY A 8 -33.11 5.54 -20.34
N LEU A 9 -34.15 4.92 -19.80
CA LEU A 9 -34.17 4.32 -18.47
C LEU A 9 -33.14 3.16 -18.48
N LEU A 10 -31.96 3.34 -17.88
CA LEU A 10 -31.05 2.23 -17.63
C LEU A 10 -31.56 1.49 -16.39
N ALA A 11 -32.25 0.38 -16.64
CA ALA A 11 -32.64 -0.60 -15.64
C ALA A 11 -31.35 -1.23 -15.06
N ALA A 12 -30.98 -0.84 -13.85
CA ALA A 12 -30.02 -1.59 -13.05
C ALA A 12 -30.71 -2.91 -12.63
N ALA A 13 -30.40 -3.99 -13.35
CA ALA A 13 -30.85 -5.31 -13.02
C ALA A 13 -30.16 -5.77 -11.72
N LEU A 14 -30.93 -5.79 -10.63
CA LEU A 14 -30.65 -6.55 -9.42
C LEU A 14 -30.47 -8.03 -9.78
N LEU A 15 -29.22 -8.51 -9.82
CA LEU A 15 -28.91 -9.92 -9.90
C LEU A 15 -28.60 -10.45 -8.50
N ALA A 16 -29.66 -10.86 -7.79
CA ALA A 16 -29.56 -11.67 -6.59
C ALA A 16 -30.02 -13.10 -6.90
N ALA A 17 -29.09 -14.05 -6.95
CA ALA A 17 -29.30 -15.47 -6.67
C ALA A 17 -27.92 -16.17 -6.65
N ALA A 18 -27.26 -16.25 -5.49
CA ALA A 18 -27.40 -17.32 -4.51
C ALA A 18 -26.34 -18.42 -4.68
N LEU A 19 -25.20 -18.26 -4.00
CA LEU A 19 -24.45 -19.38 -3.44
C LEU A 19 -24.43 -19.22 -1.92
N LEU A 20 -25.11 -20.17 -1.28
CA LEU A 20 -25.21 -20.35 0.16
C LEU A 20 -23.91 -20.96 0.71
N ALA A 21 -22.95 -20.11 1.04
CA ALA A 21 -21.94 -20.38 2.05
C ALA A 21 -21.94 -19.20 3.03
N GLY A 22 -22.65 -19.33 4.15
CA GLY A 22 -22.59 -18.41 5.29
C GLY A 22 -22.92 -16.94 4.99
N CYS A 23 -24.18 -16.60 4.69
CA CYS A 23 -24.66 -15.22 4.80
C CYS A 23 -24.88 -14.88 6.29
N GLY A 24 -23.79 -14.87 7.05
CA GLY A 24 -23.69 -14.20 8.33
C GLY A 24 -22.83 -12.98 8.09
N LYS A 25 -23.34 -11.79 8.41
CA LYS A 25 -22.55 -10.55 8.52
C LYS A 25 -21.24 -10.91 9.24
N ASN A 26 -20.12 -10.89 8.53
CA ASN A 26 -18.84 -11.28 9.11
C ASN A 26 -18.44 -10.11 10.02
N ALA A 27 -18.81 -10.21 11.30
CA ALA A 27 -18.65 -9.12 12.26
C ALA A 27 -17.19 -8.68 12.39
N GLU A 28 -16.24 -9.60 12.17
CA GLU A 28 -14.80 -9.33 12.12
C GLU A 28 -14.44 -8.45 10.92
N LEU A 29 -14.92 -8.81 9.72
CA LEU A 29 -14.65 -8.06 8.49
C LEU A 29 -15.33 -6.68 8.50
N ASP A 30 -16.55 -6.61 9.00
CA ASP A 30 -17.29 -5.36 9.16
C ASP A 30 -16.60 -4.43 10.15
N LYS A 31 -16.09 -4.97 11.27
CA LYS A 31 -15.30 -4.22 12.25
C LYS A 31 -14.02 -3.69 11.62
N PHE A 32 -13.25 -4.56 10.96
CA PHE A 32 -12.03 -4.20 10.27
C PHE A 32 -12.24 -3.06 9.26
N HIS A 33 -13.25 -3.15 8.39
CA HIS A 33 -13.54 -2.09 7.42
C HIS A 33 -13.96 -0.77 8.10
N THR A 34 -14.74 -0.85 9.19
CA THR A 34 -15.13 0.34 9.95
C THR A 34 -13.92 1.01 10.60
N GLU A 35 -13.01 0.23 11.19
CA GLU A 35 -11.78 0.75 11.82
C GLU A 35 -10.82 1.34 10.77
N MET A 36 -10.67 0.69 9.61
CA MET A 36 -9.88 1.23 8.50
C MET A 36 -10.48 2.52 7.91
N GLU A 37 -11.81 2.61 7.82
CA GLU A 37 -12.49 3.84 7.37
C GLU A 37 -12.28 4.98 8.37
N ASN A 38 -12.41 4.70 9.67
CA ASN A 38 -12.14 5.67 10.73
C ASN A 38 -10.69 6.15 10.71
N PHE A 39 -9.72 5.22 10.63
CA PHE A 39 -8.31 5.58 10.48
C PHE A 39 -8.08 6.47 9.26
N THR A 40 -8.61 6.08 8.10
CA THR A 40 -8.46 6.85 6.86
C THR A 40 -9.05 8.26 6.99
N GLN A 41 -10.20 8.37 7.65
CA GLN A 41 -10.82 9.68 7.90
C GLN A 41 -9.91 10.54 8.80
N GLN A 42 -9.51 10.05 9.96
CA GLN A 42 -8.72 10.82 10.92
C GLN A 42 -7.34 11.19 10.35
N ALA A 43 -6.67 10.27 9.66
CA ALA A 43 -5.39 10.55 9.01
C ALA A 43 -5.54 11.64 7.93
N ASN A 44 -6.61 11.63 7.13
CA ASN A 44 -6.86 12.67 6.14
C ASN A 44 -7.17 14.03 6.78
N GLU A 45 -7.92 14.06 7.88
CA GLU A 45 -8.15 15.29 8.64
C GLU A 45 -6.83 15.89 9.14
N THR A 46 -5.91 15.05 9.65
CA THR A 46 -4.56 15.50 10.06
C THR A 46 -3.69 15.92 8.86
N PHE A 47 -3.77 15.24 7.72
CA PHE A 47 -3.08 15.67 6.49
C PHE A 47 -3.61 17.03 6.00
N ASP A 48 -4.91 17.27 6.10
CA ASP A 48 -5.50 18.56 5.77
C ASP A 48 -5.01 19.66 6.71
N VAL A 49 -4.85 19.38 8.01
CA VAL A 49 -4.19 20.32 8.94
C VAL A 49 -2.78 20.63 8.45
N LEU A 50 -1.96 19.60 8.23
CA LEU A 50 -0.55 19.75 7.83
C LEU A 50 -0.41 20.56 6.52
N ASN A 51 -1.25 20.28 5.52
CA ASN A 51 -1.21 20.94 4.21
C ASN A 51 -1.67 22.41 4.23
N ASN A 52 -2.43 22.80 5.26
CA ASN A 52 -2.99 24.15 5.37
C ASN A 52 -2.25 25.03 6.40
N ILE A 53 -1.11 24.56 6.94
CA ILE A 53 -0.26 25.38 7.80
C ILE A 53 0.26 26.58 7.00
N ASP A 54 0.04 27.78 7.53
CA ASP A 54 0.61 29.00 6.99
C ASP A 54 2.10 29.09 7.36
N PRO A 55 3.04 28.99 6.39
CA PRO A 55 4.47 29.02 6.68
C PRO A 55 4.95 30.39 7.18
N GLU A 56 4.17 31.46 7.05
CA GLU A 56 4.50 32.79 7.58
C GLU A 56 3.99 32.99 9.02
N SER A 57 3.24 32.03 9.58
CA SER A 57 2.77 32.09 10.97
C SER A 57 3.91 31.94 11.97
N ASP A 58 3.85 32.70 13.07
CA ASP A 58 4.76 32.56 14.22
C ASP A 58 4.69 31.15 14.86
N THR A 59 3.61 30.40 14.61
CA THR A 59 3.38 29.04 15.13
C THR A 59 3.64 27.93 14.12
N ALA A 60 3.98 28.25 12.87
CA ALA A 60 4.02 27.29 11.75
C ALA A 60 4.83 26.02 12.06
N MET A 61 5.98 26.19 12.72
CA MET A 61 6.84 25.07 13.10
C MET A 61 6.20 24.18 14.17
N GLU A 62 5.64 24.75 15.23
CA GLU A 62 5.00 23.95 16.29
C GLU A 62 3.72 23.28 15.79
N ASP A 63 2.95 23.96 14.93
CA ASP A 63 1.77 23.40 14.29
C ASP A 63 2.14 22.19 13.41
N MET A 64 3.25 22.27 12.68
CA MET A 64 3.77 21.17 11.86
C MET A 64 4.21 19.99 12.74
N LEU A 65 4.98 20.25 13.80
CA LEU A 65 5.45 19.19 14.71
C LEU A 65 4.29 18.51 15.45
N THR A 66 3.25 19.28 15.81
CA THR A 66 2.04 18.73 16.43
C THR A 66 1.26 17.87 15.44
N ALA A 67 1.05 18.33 14.20
CA ALA A 67 0.37 17.54 13.19
C ALA A 67 1.12 16.22 12.86
N LEU A 68 2.45 16.22 12.92
CA LEU A 68 3.26 15.01 12.74
C LEU A 68 3.11 14.03 13.90
N ASP A 69 3.03 14.52 15.15
CA ASP A 69 2.75 13.69 16.32
C ASP A 69 1.33 13.10 16.26
N ASP A 70 0.34 13.91 15.87
CA ASP A 70 -1.04 13.46 15.70
C ASP A 70 -1.11 12.37 14.61
N LEU A 71 -0.40 12.56 13.49
CA LEU A 71 -0.32 11.56 12.43
C LEU A 71 0.35 10.25 12.91
N ALA A 72 1.38 10.35 13.74
CA ALA A 72 1.98 9.18 14.37
C ALA A 72 0.99 8.44 15.29
N ALA A 73 0.17 9.17 16.05
CA ALA A 73 -0.89 8.56 16.87
C ALA A 73 -1.95 7.83 16.03
N GLU A 74 -2.36 8.42 14.90
CA GLU A 74 -3.29 7.75 13.96
C GLU A 74 -2.68 6.48 13.35
N PHE A 75 -1.40 6.52 12.98
CA PHE A 75 -0.71 5.35 12.42
C PHE A 75 -0.50 4.25 13.47
N ASN A 76 -0.31 4.60 14.74
CA ASN A 76 -0.29 3.62 15.82
C ASN A 76 -1.69 3.02 16.06
N THR A 77 -2.76 3.80 15.87
CA THR A 77 -4.13 3.26 15.89
C THR A 77 -4.35 2.26 14.75
N LEU A 78 -3.80 2.51 13.56
CA LEU A 78 -3.82 1.53 12.45
C LEU A 78 -3.12 0.22 12.84
N ALA A 79 -1.96 0.28 13.51
CA ALA A 79 -1.21 -0.90 13.97
C ALA A 79 -2.01 -1.74 15.00
N GLU A 80 -2.93 -1.13 15.74
CA GLU A 80 -3.77 -1.83 16.73
C GLU A 80 -5.02 -2.49 16.12
N ILE A 81 -5.32 -2.27 14.83
CA ILE A 81 -6.50 -2.84 14.18
C ILE A 81 -6.35 -4.37 14.06
N GLU A 82 -7.37 -5.11 14.50
CA GLU A 82 -7.40 -6.56 14.33
C GLU A 82 -7.59 -6.92 12.84
N VAL A 83 -6.55 -7.47 12.22
CA VAL A 83 -6.54 -7.81 10.80
C VAL A 83 -7.13 -9.20 10.55
N PRO A 84 -8.18 -9.34 9.72
CA PRO A 84 -8.73 -10.65 9.36
C PRO A 84 -7.72 -11.51 8.62
N ARG A 85 -7.77 -12.84 8.79
CA ARG A 85 -6.81 -13.79 8.19
C ARG A 85 -6.58 -13.58 6.69
N GLN A 86 -7.64 -13.28 5.93
CA GLN A 86 -7.57 -13.05 4.48
C GLN A 86 -6.73 -11.82 4.08
N PHE A 87 -6.41 -10.95 5.04
CA PHE A 87 -5.60 -9.75 4.89
C PHE A 87 -4.35 -9.78 5.76
N SER A 88 -3.89 -10.94 6.25
CA SER A 88 -2.77 -11.05 7.21
C SER A 88 -1.49 -10.32 6.79
N ALA A 89 -1.25 -10.11 5.49
CA ALA A 89 -0.15 -9.28 5.01
C ALA A 89 -0.20 -7.81 5.46
N ILE A 90 -1.38 -7.29 5.81
CA ILE A 90 -1.60 -5.92 6.30
C ILE A 90 -1.05 -5.74 7.72
N GLU A 91 -1.03 -6.77 8.57
CA GLU A 91 -0.61 -6.65 9.98
C GLU A 91 0.81 -6.09 10.09
N ASN A 92 1.79 -6.75 9.44
CA ASN A 92 3.18 -6.26 9.43
C ASN A 92 3.31 -4.88 8.76
N LEU A 93 2.51 -4.60 7.73
CA LEU A 93 2.55 -3.30 7.05
C LEU A 93 2.02 -2.17 7.95
N ALA A 94 0.99 -2.44 8.74
CA ALA A 94 0.40 -1.52 9.69
C ALA A 94 1.37 -1.22 10.84
N ASP A 95 1.98 -2.25 11.42
CA ASP A 95 3.04 -2.12 12.43
C ASP A 95 4.22 -1.29 11.91
N GLU A 96 4.74 -1.64 10.71
CA GLU A 96 5.82 -0.90 10.08
C GLU A 96 5.42 0.56 9.81
N ALA A 97 4.18 0.84 9.41
CA ALA A 97 3.71 2.20 9.18
C ALA A 97 3.73 3.00 10.50
N GLY A 98 3.19 2.43 11.58
CA GLY A 98 3.19 3.01 12.93
C GLY A 98 4.60 3.34 13.43
N ASP A 99 5.50 2.36 13.36
CA ASP A 99 6.90 2.51 13.78
C ASP A 99 7.63 3.59 12.96
N ASN A 100 7.49 3.56 11.63
CA ASN A 100 8.14 4.53 10.77
C ASN A 100 7.58 5.95 11.00
N MET A 101 6.26 6.12 11.18
CA MET A 101 5.69 7.45 11.40
C MET A 101 6.07 8.01 12.78
N SER A 102 6.07 7.17 13.82
CA SER A 102 6.54 7.54 15.16
C SER A 102 8.01 7.96 15.16
N GLN A 103 8.85 7.23 14.42
CA GLN A 103 10.26 7.60 14.26
C GLN A 103 10.44 8.92 13.50
N ALA A 104 9.61 9.16 12.47
CA ALA A 104 9.62 10.40 11.72
C ALA A 104 9.25 11.60 12.61
N ALA A 105 8.15 11.52 13.34
CA ALA A 105 7.69 12.58 14.25
C ALA A 105 8.76 12.92 15.31
N SER A 106 9.34 11.89 15.94
CA SER A 106 10.42 12.06 16.91
C SER A 106 11.66 12.75 16.30
N LEU A 107 12.07 12.36 15.10
CA LEU A 107 13.23 12.96 14.44
C LEU A 107 12.94 14.39 13.98
N TYR A 108 11.72 14.71 13.54
CA TYR A 108 11.36 16.10 13.25
C TYR A 108 11.41 16.95 14.52
N ARG A 109 10.91 16.46 15.66
CA ARG A 109 11.08 17.18 16.94
C ARG A 109 12.54 17.37 17.32
N GLU A 110 13.40 16.37 17.09
CA GLU A 110 14.84 16.51 17.32
C GLU A 110 15.47 17.55 16.38
N ALA A 111 15.11 17.52 15.09
CA ALA A 111 15.68 18.40 14.08
C ALA A 111 15.34 19.88 14.31
N TYR A 112 14.14 20.17 14.83
CA TYR A 112 13.65 21.53 15.05
C TYR A 112 13.70 21.99 16.53
N GLY A 113 13.82 21.06 17.48
CA GLY A 113 13.79 21.35 18.92
C GLY A 113 15.13 21.70 19.56
N GLY A 114 16.23 21.60 18.81
CA GLY A 114 17.56 22.03 19.24
C GLY A 114 17.77 23.55 19.20
N GLU A 115 18.94 24.02 19.63
CA GLU A 115 19.33 25.44 19.49
C GLU A 115 19.45 25.87 18.02
N GLU A 116 19.85 24.94 17.16
CA GLU A 116 19.97 25.12 15.71
C GLU A 116 19.26 23.97 14.98
N TYR A 117 18.69 24.28 13.82
CA TYR A 117 18.09 23.27 12.94
C TYR A 117 19.13 22.26 12.45
N ASN A 118 18.79 20.96 12.53
CA ASN A 118 19.66 19.88 12.07
C ASN A 118 19.12 19.24 10.77
N GLU A 119 19.69 19.64 9.64
CA GLU A 119 19.30 19.16 8.31
C GLU A 119 19.44 17.65 8.13
N ASN A 120 20.49 17.03 8.69
CA ASN A 120 20.70 15.59 8.56
C ASN A 120 19.63 14.78 9.30
N VAL A 121 19.18 15.28 10.46
CA VAL A 121 18.13 14.66 11.25
C VAL A 121 16.77 14.85 10.55
N ALA A 122 16.50 16.03 10.00
CA ALA A 122 15.29 16.27 9.20
C ALA A 122 15.24 15.39 7.94
N ALA A 123 16.36 15.19 7.26
CA ALA A 123 16.44 14.29 6.11
C ALA A 123 16.12 12.84 6.51
N ALA A 124 16.66 12.37 7.63
CA ALA A 124 16.32 11.06 8.18
C ALA A 124 14.82 10.97 8.55
N ALA A 125 14.25 12.00 9.17
CA ALA A 125 12.83 12.08 9.49
C ALA A 125 11.96 11.93 8.22
N ALA A 126 12.33 12.63 7.14
CA ALA A 126 11.65 12.54 5.86
C ALA A 126 11.73 11.14 5.24
N GLU A 127 12.85 10.42 5.38
CA GLU A 127 12.94 9.03 4.93
C GLU A 127 11.96 8.13 5.68
N TYR A 128 11.88 8.24 7.01
CA TYR A 128 10.94 7.48 7.82
C TYR A 128 9.48 7.83 7.50
N TYR A 129 9.16 9.11 7.33
CA TYR A 129 7.84 9.55 6.88
C TYR A 129 7.46 8.89 5.55
N ASN A 130 8.34 8.97 4.55
CA ASN A 130 8.11 8.36 3.24
C ASN A 130 7.95 6.84 3.32
N ARG A 131 8.72 6.18 4.19
CA ARG A 131 8.59 4.75 4.46
C ARG A 131 7.21 4.42 5.03
N ALA A 132 6.68 5.21 5.96
CA ALA A 132 5.35 5.01 6.52
C ALA A 132 4.26 5.18 5.45
N ILE A 133 4.28 6.27 4.67
CA ILE A 133 3.33 6.52 3.58
C ILE A 133 3.35 5.38 2.55
N LYS A 134 4.54 4.85 2.23
CA LYS A 134 4.71 3.73 1.32
C LYS A 134 3.99 2.46 1.80
N ARG A 135 3.95 2.18 3.11
CA ARG A 135 3.19 1.05 3.67
C ARG A 135 1.69 1.26 3.55
N ILE A 136 1.19 2.48 3.76
CA ILE A 136 -0.23 2.81 3.54
C ILE A 136 -0.65 2.54 2.10
N ASN A 137 0.20 2.87 1.12
CA ASN A 137 -0.08 2.56 -0.28
C ASN A 137 -0.20 1.05 -0.52
N TYR A 138 0.69 0.24 0.07
CA TYR A 138 0.62 -1.22 -0.03
C TYR A 138 -0.63 -1.80 0.62
N ILE A 139 -1.00 -1.29 1.80
CA ILE A 139 -2.25 -1.66 2.46
C ILE A 139 -3.44 -1.34 1.54
N SER A 140 -3.45 -0.16 0.91
CA SER A 140 -4.49 0.24 -0.04
C SER A 140 -4.58 -0.68 -1.26
N GLU A 141 -3.44 -1.06 -1.85
CA GLU A 141 -3.37 -2.01 -2.97
C GLU A 141 -3.93 -3.39 -2.57
N ILE A 142 -3.52 -3.92 -1.42
CA ILE A 142 -4.01 -5.21 -0.90
C ILE A 142 -5.53 -5.18 -0.68
N LEU A 143 -6.06 -4.10 -0.11
CA LEU A 143 -7.51 -3.92 0.10
C LEU A 143 -8.29 -3.84 -1.22
N GLN A 144 -7.67 -3.35 -2.29
CA GLN A 144 -8.23 -3.33 -3.64
C GLN A 144 -8.08 -4.67 -4.39
N GLY A 145 -7.39 -5.64 -3.80
CA GLY A 145 -7.11 -6.95 -4.39
C GLY A 145 -5.90 -6.96 -5.32
N GLU A 146 -5.04 -5.95 -5.24
CA GLU A 146 -3.78 -5.84 -5.98
C GLU A 146 -2.62 -6.34 -5.13
N MET A 147 -1.60 -6.92 -5.77
CA MET A 147 -0.34 -7.25 -5.08
C MET A 147 0.62 -6.06 -5.18
N PRO A 148 1.13 -5.55 -4.04
CA PRO A 148 2.17 -4.55 -4.05
C PRO A 148 3.41 -5.02 -4.81
N THR A 149 4.00 -4.14 -5.61
CA THR A 149 5.22 -4.43 -6.37
C THR A 149 6.39 -3.60 -5.83
N ASP A 150 7.26 -4.23 -5.04
CA ASP A 150 8.50 -3.65 -4.56
C ASP A 150 9.49 -4.73 -4.11
N ASP A 151 10.77 -4.55 -4.46
CA ASP A 151 11.86 -5.48 -4.16
C ASP A 151 12.04 -5.75 -2.65
N SER A 152 11.49 -4.89 -1.79
CA SER A 152 11.60 -4.97 -0.33
C SER A 152 10.48 -5.76 0.35
N ILE A 153 9.46 -6.22 -0.37
CA ILE A 153 8.33 -6.95 0.21
C ILE A 153 8.50 -8.46 -0.01
N VAL A 154 8.48 -9.23 1.08
CA VAL A 154 8.30 -10.68 1.02
C VAL A 154 6.83 -10.99 1.29
N ILE A 155 6.04 -11.18 0.25
CA ILE A 155 4.65 -11.64 0.40
C ILE A 155 4.71 -13.14 0.70
N THR A 156 4.59 -13.52 1.97
CA THR A 156 4.31 -14.91 2.35
C THR A 156 2.82 -15.17 2.22
N THR A 157 2.36 -15.53 1.02
CA THR A 157 1.03 -16.14 0.89
C THR A 157 1.03 -17.48 1.62
N GLU A 158 -0.01 -17.82 2.40
CA GLU A 158 -0.24 -19.18 2.94
C GLU A 158 -0.54 -20.22 1.82
N ASN A 159 0.01 -20.03 0.62
CA ASN A 159 -0.22 -20.85 -0.56
C ASN A 159 0.69 -22.10 -0.66
N ASP A 160 1.18 -22.60 0.47
CA ASP A 160 1.46 -24.03 0.62
C ASP A 160 0.16 -24.84 0.88
N ALA A 161 -1.01 -24.17 0.94
CA ALA A 161 -2.31 -24.82 0.86
C ALA A 161 -2.75 -25.03 -0.61
N PRO A 162 -3.13 -26.25 -1.02
CA PRO A 162 -3.41 -26.57 -2.42
C PRO A 162 -4.70 -25.89 -2.88
N GLY A 163 -4.62 -24.77 -3.61
CA GLY A 163 -5.83 -24.07 -4.05
C GLY A 163 -5.67 -22.92 -5.04
N PHE A 164 -4.59 -22.13 -5.03
CA PHE A 164 -4.39 -21.14 -6.09
C PHE A 164 -3.88 -21.82 -7.35
N LYS A 165 -4.64 -21.70 -8.44
CA LYS A 165 -4.12 -21.98 -9.78
C LYS A 165 -3.27 -20.79 -10.19
N GLU A 166 -1.98 -21.03 -10.37
CA GLU A 166 -1.18 -20.26 -11.32
C GLU A 166 -1.83 -20.43 -12.69
N ASP A 167 -2.42 -19.36 -13.25
CA ASP A 167 -2.79 -19.38 -14.65
C ASP A 167 -1.51 -19.22 -15.47
N ALA A 168 -0.96 -20.36 -15.87
CA ALA A 168 0.04 -20.45 -16.91
C ALA A 168 -0.60 -20.02 -18.24
N GLY A 169 -0.41 -18.74 -18.59
CA GLY A 169 -0.67 -18.21 -19.93
C GLY A 169 0.63 -18.02 -20.71
N GLU A 170 1.09 -19.07 -21.39
CA GLU A 170 2.14 -19.00 -22.41
C GLU A 170 1.81 -17.96 -23.50
N GLY A 171 2.78 -17.11 -23.82
CA GLY A 171 2.79 -16.26 -25.00
C GLY A 171 4.23 -16.04 -25.45
N GLY A 172 4.85 -17.08 -26.02
CA GLY A 172 6.23 -17.00 -26.49
C GLY A 172 6.40 -16.01 -27.65
N THR A 173 7.56 -15.34 -27.69
CA THR A 173 8.32 -15.24 -28.94
C THR A 173 9.81 -15.23 -28.63
N GLN A 174 10.46 -16.19 -29.27
CA GLN A 174 11.88 -16.51 -29.33
C GLN A 174 12.69 -15.40 -30.01
N THR A 175 13.93 -15.13 -29.55
CA THR A 175 15.18 -15.14 -30.35
C THR A 175 16.35 -14.64 -29.50
N GLY A 176 17.24 -15.56 -29.12
CA GLY A 176 18.65 -15.53 -29.51
C GLY A 176 19.48 -15.47 -28.22
N ASP A 177 20.61 -16.12 -28.02
CA ASP A 177 21.57 -16.80 -28.86
C ASP A 177 22.42 -17.61 -27.88
N THR A 178 22.56 -18.92 -28.07
CA THR A 178 23.64 -19.70 -27.43
C THR A 178 24.10 -20.78 -28.41
N GLY A 179 25.16 -20.47 -29.14
CA GLY A 179 25.94 -21.45 -29.87
C GLY A 179 26.85 -22.25 -28.95
N ALA A 180 26.79 -23.58 -29.09
CA ALA A 180 27.75 -24.63 -28.69
C ALA A 180 26.95 -25.95 -28.71
N GLU A 181 27.28 -27.10 -29.30
CA GLU A 181 28.39 -27.72 -30.03
C GLU A 181 27.71 -28.80 -30.93
N GLY A 182 28.22 -29.41 -32.00
CA GLY A 182 29.53 -29.97 -32.33
C GLY A 182 29.33 -31.16 -33.30
N GLY A 183 30.36 -31.46 -34.11
CA GLY A 183 30.58 -32.72 -34.84
C GLY A 183 29.79 -32.92 -36.15
N GLU A 184 30.27 -33.53 -37.23
CA GLU A 184 31.54 -34.12 -37.68
C GLU A 184 31.39 -34.24 -39.22
N ASP A 185 32.42 -33.91 -40.03
CA ASP A 185 32.88 -34.74 -41.16
C ASP A 185 33.99 -34.05 -41.97
N GLY A 186 34.99 -34.83 -42.39
CA GLY A 186 35.65 -34.61 -43.69
C GLY A 186 37.12 -34.16 -43.74
N THR A 187 38.02 -35.13 -43.52
CA THR A 187 39.19 -35.42 -44.38
C THR A 187 40.53 -34.64 -44.20
N PRO A 188 41.69 -35.35 -44.14
CA PRO A 188 43.02 -34.75 -43.94
C PRO A 188 43.83 -34.59 -45.24
N ALA A 189 44.76 -33.62 -45.26
CA ALA A 189 45.99 -33.58 -46.07
C ALA A 189 46.90 -32.50 -45.43
N ALA A 190 48.10 -32.79 -44.88
CA ALA A 190 49.39 -32.97 -45.58
C ALA A 190 49.60 -31.85 -46.63
N GLU A 191 50.57 -30.96 -46.55
CA GLU A 191 51.98 -31.02 -46.10
C GLU A 191 52.45 -29.69 -45.49
#